data_AF-A0A528IEZ6-F1
#
_entry.id   AF-A0A528IEZ6-F1
#
_cell.length_a   1.000
_cell.length_b   1.000
_cell.length_c   1.000
_cell.angle_alpha   90.00
_cell.angle_beta   90.00
_cell.angle_gamma   90.00
#
_symmetry.space_group_name_H-M   'P 1'
#
loop_
_entity.id
_entity.type
_entity.pdbx_description
1 polymer ?
#
loop_
_entity_poly.entity_id
_entity_poly.type
_entity_poly.pdbx_seq_one_letter_code
_entity_poly.pdbx_strand_id
1 'polypeptide(L)'
;MPTVAPLDLDGHCVAAVFLGDVPHFALADGTIHRLDHGHKTAQANDGLLAAFHDAANDRLITGGEDGKIFSVTAGGNAAELASA
;
A
#
# COMPACT_ATOMS: atom_id res chain seq x y z
N MET A 1 -25.85 -5.38 -13.39
CA MET A 1 -24.98 -6.52 -13.05
C MET A 1 -23.59 -5.96 -12.80
N PRO A 2 -22.97 -6.16 -11.62
CA PRO A 2 -21.61 -5.68 -11.39
C PRO A 2 -20.64 -6.40 -12.33
N THR A 3 -19.72 -5.65 -12.93
CA THR A 3 -18.64 -6.20 -13.76
C THR A 3 -17.43 -6.40 -12.86
N VAL A 4 -16.84 -7.60 -12.89
CA VAL A 4 -15.57 -7.89 -12.23
C VAL A 4 -14.49 -7.89 -13.31
N ALA A 5 -13.52 -6.98 -13.18
CA ALA A 5 -12.34 -6.93 -14.05
C ALA A 5 -11.10 -7.31 -13.22
N PRO A 6 -10.19 -8.13 -13.75
CA PRO A 6 -8.91 -8.37 -13.10
C PRO A 6 -8.08 -7.09 -13.04
N LEU A 7 -7.27 -6.96 -11.99
CA LEU A 7 -6.21 -5.97 -11.90
C LEU A 7 -4.88 -6.71 -12.02
N ASP A 8 -4.14 -6.43 -13.07
CA ASP A 8 -2.77 -6.93 -13.22
C ASP A 8 -1.82 -6.06 -12.38
N LEU A 9 -0.99 -6.73 -11.57
CA LEU A 9 0.06 -6.12 -10.75
C LEU A 9 1.39 -6.74 -11.16
N ASP A 10 2.42 -5.91 -11.33
CA ASP A 10 3.72 -6.35 -11.86
C ASP A 10 4.59 -7.11 -10.83
N GLY A 11 4.06 -7.38 -9.63
CA GLY A 11 4.80 -8.01 -8.53
C GLY A 11 3.93 -8.71 -7.50
N HIS A 12 4.58 -9.38 -6.54
CA HIS A 12 3.88 -10.07 -5.46
C HIS A 12 3.17 -9.07 -4.54
N CYS A 13 1.86 -9.21 -4.38
CA CYS A 13 1.05 -8.38 -3.50
C CYS A 13 1.09 -8.96 -2.08
N VAL A 14 1.80 -8.27 -1.17
CA VAL A 14 1.94 -8.64 0.25
C VAL A 14 0.66 -8.36 1.03
N ALA A 15 -0.04 -7.27 0.70
CA ALA A 15 -1.31 -6.93 1.33
C ALA A 15 -2.26 -6.24 0.35
N ALA A 16 -3.54 -6.58 0.41
CA ALA A 16 -4.63 -5.91 -0.30
C ALA A 16 -5.66 -5.44 0.74
N VAL A 17 -5.88 -4.12 0.81
CA VAL A 17 -6.72 -3.49 1.84
C VAL A 17 -7.56 -2.37 1.23
N PHE A 18 -8.64 -1.99 1.91
CA PHE A 18 -9.34 -0.74 1.63
C PHE A 18 -8.92 0.28 2.69
N LEU A 19 -8.46 1.45 2.23
CA LEU A 19 -8.28 2.65 3.07
C LEU A 19 -9.38 3.63 2.68
N GLY A 20 -10.30 3.93 3.58
CA GLY A 20 -11.63 4.41 3.23
C GLY A 20 -12.28 3.50 2.17
N ASP A 21 -12.70 4.08 1.05
CA ASP A 21 -13.31 3.35 -0.08
C ASP A 21 -12.32 3.06 -1.23
N VAL A 22 -11.02 3.30 -1.01
CA VAL A 22 -9.99 3.14 -2.05
C VAL A 22 -9.20 1.84 -1.82
N PRO A 23 -9.22 0.89 -2.76
CA PRO A 23 -8.39 -0.31 -2.66
C PRO A 23 -6.92 0.03 -2.87
N HIS A 24 -6.08 -0.44 -1.94
CA HIS A 24 -4.63 -0.32 -1.93
C HIS A 24 -4.00 -1.73 -1.94
N PHE A 25 -2.92 -1.87 -2.70
CA PHE A 25 -2.16 -3.10 -2.89
C PHE A 25 -0.69 -2.81 -2.61
N ALA A 26 -0.15 -3.38 -1.55
CA ALA A 26 1.25 -3.24 -1.16
C ALA A 26 2.08 -4.32 -1.84
N LEU A 27 3.01 -3.93 -2.70
CA LEU A 27 3.84 -4.84 -3.46
C LEU A 27 5.18 -5.11 -2.76
N ALA A 28 5.75 -6.28 -3.03
CA ALA A 28 7.00 -6.74 -2.42
C ALA A 28 8.22 -5.84 -2.71
N ASP A 29 8.17 -5.02 -3.76
CA ASP A 29 9.22 -4.04 -4.08
C ASP A 29 9.10 -2.75 -3.25
N GLY A 30 8.06 -2.61 -2.42
CA GLY A 30 7.79 -1.42 -1.61
C GLY A 30 6.87 -0.39 -2.28
N THR A 31 6.37 -0.65 -3.49
CA THR A 31 5.37 0.18 -4.16
C THR A 31 3.99 -0.09 -3.58
N ILE A 32 3.20 0.97 -3.36
CA ILE A 32 1.78 0.90 -3.05
C ILE A 32 0.96 1.30 -4.26
N HIS A 33 0.27 0.34 -4.87
CA HIS A 33 -0.70 0.57 -5.93
C HIS A 33 -2.07 0.89 -5.34
N ARG A 34 -2.82 1.81 -5.94
CA ARG A 34 -4.20 2.11 -5.54
C ARG A 34 -5.09 2.42 -6.73
N LEU A 35 -6.37 2.10 -6.61
CA LEU A 35 -7.39 2.43 -7.63
C LEU A 35 -8.27 3.58 -7.14
N ASP A 36 -7.94 4.78 -7.58
CA ASP A 36 -8.66 6.01 -7.24
C ASP A 36 -8.85 6.82 -8.52
N HIS A 37 -9.93 6.53 -9.24
CA HIS A 37 -10.22 7.08 -10.57
C HIS A 37 -9.13 6.73 -11.61
N GLY A 38 -8.53 5.55 -11.48
CA GLY A 38 -7.41 5.07 -12.30
C GLY A 38 -6.31 4.45 -11.44
N HIS A 39 -5.24 3.99 -12.09
CA HIS A 39 -4.07 3.44 -11.41
C HIS A 39 -3.21 4.57 -10.86
N LYS A 40 -2.85 4.48 -9.58
CA LYS A 40 -1.90 5.38 -8.93
C LYS A 40 -0.92 4.58 -8.10
N THR A 41 0.31 5.07 -7.99
CA THR A 41 1.37 4.41 -7.22
C THR A 41 2.08 5.41 -6.31
N ALA A 42 2.61 4.91 -5.20
CA ALA A 42 3.51 5.64 -4.31
C ALA A 42 4.58 4.67 -3.78
N GLN A 43 5.84 5.10 -3.73
CA GLN A 43 6.90 4.31 -3.11
C GLN A 43 6.89 4.52 -1.61
N ALA A 44 6.76 3.44 -0.83
CA ALA A 44 6.88 3.47 0.62
C ALA A 44 8.25 2.99 1.07
N ASN A 45 8.69 1.82 0.63
CA ASN A 45 9.95 1.21 1.05
C ASN A 45 10.83 0.84 -0.17
N ASP A 46 12.12 0.59 0.03
CA ASP A 46 12.96 -0.17 -0.90
C ASP A 46 12.93 -1.64 -0.47
N GLY A 47 12.00 -2.41 -1.04
CA GLY A 47 11.66 -3.77 -0.60
C GLY A 47 10.72 -3.80 0.61
N LEU A 48 9.60 -4.52 0.51
CA LEU A 48 8.58 -4.65 1.56
C LEU A 48 8.66 -5.99 2.26
N LEU A 49 8.83 -5.97 3.59
CA LEU A 49 8.85 -7.19 4.42
C LEU A 49 7.53 -7.45 5.13
N ALA A 50 6.82 -6.38 5.52
CA ALA A 50 5.57 -6.50 6.26
C ALA A 50 4.62 -5.33 5.96
N ALA A 51 3.32 -5.62 6.02
CA ALA A 51 2.27 -4.62 5.94
C ALA A 51 1.17 -4.94 6.95
N PHE A 52 0.64 -3.91 7.61
CA PHE A 52 -0.43 -4.03 8.61
C PHE A 52 -1.49 -2.95 8.40
N HIS A 53 -2.74 -3.36 8.26
CA HIS A 53 -3.86 -2.43 8.17
C HIS A 53 -4.25 -1.92 9.57
N ASP A 54 -3.90 -0.68 9.86
CA ASP A 54 -4.29 0.03 11.07
C ASP A 54 -5.68 0.66 10.88
N ALA A 55 -6.72 -0.17 10.98
CA ALA A 55 -8.10 0.22 10.76
C ALA A 55 -8.60 1.31 11.74
N ALA A 56 -7.98 1.42 12.92
CA ALA A 56 -8.35 2.45 13.90
C ALA A 56 -7.93 3.86 13.46
N ASN A 57 -6.91 3.97 12.59
CA ASN A 57 -6.37 5.22 12.09
C ASN A 57 -6.47 5.37 10.56
N ASP A 58 -7.23 4.48 9.90
CA ASP A 58 -7.46 4.46 8.44
C ASP A 58 -6.17 4.60 7.62
N ARG A 59 -5.18 3.76 7.94
CA ARG A 59 -3.88 3.76 7.28
C ARG A 59 -3.28 2.37 7.16
N LEU A 60 -2.39 2.21 6.19
CA LEU A 60 -1.52 1.05 6.08
C LEU A 60 -0.17 1.38 6.71
N ILE A 61 0.33 0.53 7.59
CA ILE A 61 1.70 0.60 8.11
C ILE A 61 2.56 -0.40 7.35
N THR A 62 3.72 0.02 6.86
CA THR A 62 4.68 -0.84 6.14
C THR A 62 6.03 -0.85 6.83
N GLY A 63 6.74 -1.97 6.73
CA GLY A 63 8.12 -2.12 7.16
C GLY A 63 8.96 -2.75 6.05
N GLY A 64 10.09 -2.14 5.73
CA GLY A 64 10.92 -2.51 4.58
C GLY A 64 12.28 -3.11 4.90
N GLU A 65 12.93 -3.62 3.87
CA GLU A 65 14.33 -4.09 3.90
C GLU A 65 15.31 -2.93 4.13
N ASP A 66 14.89 -1.72 3.74
CA ASP A 66 15.57 -0.45 4.00
C ASP A 66 15.62 -0.03 5.48
N GLY A 67 15.03 -0.82 6.38
CA GLY A 67 15.00 -0.52 7.81
C GLY A 67 14.05 0.62 8.19
N LYS A 68 13.13 0.99 7.30
CA LYS A 68 12.18 2.09 7.51
C LYS A 68 10.76 1.61 7.73
N ILE A 69 10.00 2.40 8.48
CA ILE A 69 8.57 2.22 8.71
C ILE A 69 7.83 3.39 8.08
N PHE A 70 6.79 3.12 7.29
CA PHE A 70 5.93 4.16 6.71
C PHE A 70 4.47 3.98 7.13
N SER A 71 3.74 5.10 7.19
CA SER A 71 2.29 5.12 7.12
C SER A 71 1.84 5.55 5.73
N VAL A 72 0.82 4.88 5.19
CA VAL A 72 0.18 5.23 3.93
C VAL A 72 -1.30 5.47 4.18
N THR A 73 -1.79 6.64 3.78
CA THR A 73 -3.20 7.04 3.94
C THR A 73 -3.98 6.86 2.64
N ALA A 74 -5.32 6.95 2.68
CA ALA A 74 -6.19 6.77 1.51
C ALA A 74 -5.84 7.65 0.29
N GLY A 75 -5.24 8.82 0.51
CA GLY A 75 -4.74 9.70 -0.56
C GLY A 75 -3.47 9.18 -1.26
N GLY A 76 -2.89 8.08 -0.79
CA GLY A 76 -1.61 7.52 -1.24
C GLY A 76 -0.39 8.28 -0.71
N ASN A 77 -0.55 9.13 0.30
CA ASN A 77 0.59 9.78 0.94
C ASN A 77 1.33 8.76 1.80
N ALA A 78 2.57 8.43 1.42
CA ALA A 78 3.51 7.66 2.22
C ALA A 78 4.36 8.62 3.07
N ALA A 79 4.28 8.49 4.38
CA ALA A 79 5.05 9.27 5.34
C ALA A 79 5.89 8.35 6.23
N GLU A 80 7.19 8.63 6.33
CA GLU A 80 8.09 7.88 7.19
C GLU A 80 7.72 8.11 8.67
N LEU A 81 7.62 7.03 9.44
CA LEU A 81 7.32 7.04 10.87
C LEU A 81 8.55 6.80 11.73
N ALA A 82 9.49 5.97 11.25
CA ALA A 82 10.71 5.60 11.95
C ALA A 82 11.75 4.98 10.99
N SER A 83 13.02 5.00 11.40
CA SER A 83 14.14 4.32 10.74
C SER A 83 15.11 3.73 11.77
N ALA A 84 15.82 2.68 11.39
CA ALA A 84 16.91 2.08 12.18
C ALA A 84 18.20 2.91 12.17
#